data_AF-A0A0W7YG18-F1
#
_entry.id   AF-A0A0W7YG18-F1
#
_cell.length_a   1.000
_cell.length_b   1.000
_cell.length_c   1.000
_cell.angle_alpha   90.00
_cell.angle_beta   90.00
_cell.angle_gamma   90.00
#
_symmetry.space_group_name_H-M   'P 1'
#
loop_
_entity.id
_entity.type
_entity.pdbx_description
1 polymer ?
#
loop_
_entity_poly.entity_id
_entity_poly.type
_entity_poly.pdbx_seq_one_letter_code
_entity_poly.pdbx_strand_id
1 'polypeptide(L)'
;MKNTALWFEEGYCTSHIKDAHLKTKNLALEIPINETISEYDICRFKLIVEEVKNEDQLLLDSAILGKKITEKIYKDVSFFEQDFICYTHENNLELIKKNKNETIQQALRDNVLLKKISYRKDCIELYGEYNIKIQVFRHGVHKPEFLSSESPPFLTDYEQKIETVTVYVLIFKNTTDIKKNNKVFDSSVYGSLGSLGFFMVDLKLFSELIRTEVGDEPLNLVELFTTTNLVDKCFEEGILIITWGIKPWHYYIQAMNNSILLDECIVRGTYKIKNEIKELSVIPGDELLTWPACLEKKWPIIRLEGTGEKIDLSLCTWSGELGNELIPMYILERSEERIENVNPIINYSFI
;
A
#
# COMPACT_ATOMS: atom_id res chain seq x y z
N MET A 1 -2.76 12.46 12.56
CA MET A 1 -4.12 12.69 12.00
C MET A 1 -4.70 11.35 11.63
N LYS A 2 -5.82 10.91 12.25
CA LYS A 2 -6.50 9.67 11.86
C LYS A 2 -7.28 9.96 10.58
N ASN A 3 -6.95 9.27 9.49
CA ASN A 3 -7.67 9.37 8.22
C ASN A 3 -9.16 9.09 8.46
N THR A 4 -9.99 10.11 8.23
CA THR A 4 -11.41 10.11 8.59
C THR A 4 -12.24 9.43 7.50
N ALA A 5 -12.89 8.32 7.88
CA ALA A 5 -13.94 7.61 7.15
C ALA A 5 -13.55 7.12 5.73
N LEU A 6 -12.54 6.25 5.65
CA LEU A 6 -12.38 5.37 4.50
C LEU A 6 -13.44 4.26 4.53
N TRP A 7 -14.25 4.17 3.48
CA TRP A 7 -14.88 2.91 3.12
C TRP A 7 -14.04 2.25 2.04
N PHE A 8 -13.48 1.10 2.37
CA PHE A 8 -12.65 0.32 1.48
C PHE A 8 -13.33 -1.02 1.21
N GLU A 9 -13.49 -1.37 -0.05
CA GLU A 9 -13.97 -2.68 -0.48
C GLU A 9 -13.04 -3.20 -1.57
N GLU A 10 -12.73 -4.48 -1.51
CA GLU A 10 -11.90 -5.17 -2.48
C GLU A 10 -12.65 -6.37 -3.06
N GLY A 11 -12.28 -6.75 -4.27
CA GLY A 11 -12.79 -7.93 -4.94
C GLY A 11 -12.19 -8.05 -6.32
N TYR A 12 -12.92 -8.69 -7.21
CA TYR A 12 -12.44 -8.96 -8.56
C TYR A 12 -13.42 -8.51 -9.62
N CYS A 13 -12.89 -7.99 -10.72
CA CYS A 13 -13.68 -7.61 -11.88
C CYS A 13 -13.08 -8.16 -13.16
N THR A 14 -13.90 -8.26 -14.20
CA THR A 14 -13.43 -8.51 -15.57
C THR A 14 -12.70 -7.28 -16.12
N SER A 15 -11.92 -7.43 -17.20
CA SER A 15 -11.47 -6.28 -18.02
C SER A 15 -12.60 -5.42 -18.58
N HIS A 16 -13.85 -5.87 -18.48
CA HIS A 16 -15.00 -5.24 -19.10
C HIS A 16 -16.16 -5.08 -18.11
N ILE A 17 -16.13 -3.98 -17.35
CA ILE A 17 -17.21 -3.64 -16.43
C ILE A 17 -18.31 -2.89 -17.18
N LYS A 18 -19.56 -3.19 -16.85
CA LYS A 18 -20.77 -2.53 -17.36
C LYS A 18 -21.64 -2.05 -16.21
N ASP A 19 -22.55 -1.12 -16.52
CA ASP A 19 -23.58 -0.65 -15.61
C ASP A 19 -23.04 -0.27 -14.22
N ALA A 20 -21.89 0.42 -14.19
CA ALA A 20 -21.26 0.86 -12.95
C ALA A 20 -21.91 2.14 -12.41
N HIS A 21 -22.42 2.08 -11.19
CA HIS A 21 -23.17 3.16 -10.56
C HIS A 21 -22.82 3.31 -9.08
N LEU A 22 -22.84 4.55 -8.60
CA LEU A 22 -22.87 4.91 -7.19
C LEU A 22 -24.29 5.39 -6.85
N LYS A 23 -24.98 4.70 -5.95
CA LYS A 23 -26.37 4.98 -5.61
C LYS A 23 -26.49 5.50 -4.19
N THR A 24 -27.37 6.46 -4.00
CA THR A 24 -27.92 6.84 -2.70
C THR A 24 -29.41 6.48 -2.66
N LYS A 25 -30.14 6.83 -1.59
CA LYS A 25 -31.60 6.61 -1.54
C LYS A 25 -32.34 7.20 -2.74
N ASN A 26 -31.90 8.38 -3.21
CA ASN A 26 -32.66 9.19 -4.17
C ASN A 26 -31.94 9.41 -5.50
N LEU A 27 -30.71 8.92 -5.65
CA LEU A 27 -29.89 9.21 -6.82
C LEU A 27 -29.11 7.98 -7.26
N ALA A 28 -28.91 7.85 -8.57
CA ALA A 28 -27.97 6.93 -9.18
C ALA A 28 -26.98 7.74 -10.03
N LEU A 29 -25.73 7.73 -9.62
CA LEU A 29 -24.63 8.40 -10.31
C LEU A 29 -23.88 7.39 -11.14
N GLU A 30 -23.79 7.65 -12.44
CA GLU A 30 -23.02 6.84 -13.36
C GLU A 30 -21.51 6.95 -13.05
N ILE A 31 -20.80 5.83 -13.09
CA ILE A 31 -19.35 5.83 -12.97
C ILE A 31 -18.78 5.83 -14.38
N PRO A 32 -17.87 6.76 -14.73
CA PRO A 32 -17.43 6.97 -16.11
C PRO A 32 -16.44 5.89 -16.61
N ILE A 33 -16.78 4.62 -16.43
CA ILE A 33 -15.99 3.47 -16.83
C ILE A 33 -16.19 3.19 -18.33
N ASN A 34 -15.08 3.05 -19.07
CA ASN A 34 -15.11 2.55 -20.44
C ASN A 34 -15.40 1.04 -20.47
N GLU A 35 -15.94 0.52 -21.58
CA GLU A 35 -16.21 -0.91 -21.69
C GLU A 35 -14.96 -1.79 -21.55
N THR A 36 -13.75 -1.27 -21.81
CA THR A 36 -12.48 -1.96 -21.56
C THR A 36 -11.64 -1.12 -20.59
N ILE A 37 -11.35 -1.67 -19.40
CA ILE A 37 -10.61 -1.00 -18.32
C ILE A 37 -9.22 -1.58 -18.07
N SER A 38 -8.95 -2.78 -18.58
CA SER A 38 -7.69 -3.49 -18.38
C SER A 38 -7.35 -4.33 -19.60
N GLU A 39 -6.05 -4.58 -19.77
CA GLU A 39 -5.51 -5.49 -20.77
C GLU A 39 -5.54 -6.97 -20.30
N TYR A 40 -5.87 -7.21 -19.03
CA TYR A 40 -5.96 -8.53 -18.42
C TYR A 40 -7.41 -8.99 -18.28
N ASP A 41 -7.67 -10.27 -18.49
CA ASP A 41 -9.04 -10.81 -18.46
C ASP A 41 -9.75 -10.59 -17.11
N ILE A 42 -9.04 -10.78 -16.00
CA ILE A 42 -9.49 -10.45 -14.64
C ILE A 42 -8.53 -9.42 -14.05
N CYS A 43 -9.09 -8.52 -13.26
CA CYS A 43 -8.39 -7.46 -12.55
C CYS A 43 -8.79 -7.51 -11.07
N ARG A 44 -7.91 -7.02 -10.22
CA ARG A 44 -8.28 -6.68 -8.84
C ARG A 44 -9.13 -5.41 -8.88
N PHE A 45 -10.21 -5.39 -8.13
CA PHE A 45 -11.09 -4.24 -8.02
C PHE A 45 -10.99 -3.64 -6.62
N LYS A 46 -10.78 -2.33 -6.52
CA LYS A 46 -10.80 -1.57 -5.27
C LYS A 46 -11.82 -0.46 -5.36
N LEU A 47 -12.68 -0.35 -4.36
CA LEU A 47 -13.53 0.81 -4.14
C LEU A 47 -13.04 1.54 -2.90
N ILE A 48 -12.73 2.82 -3.07
CA ILE A 48 -12.34 3.71 -1.97
C ILE A 48 -13.33 4.85 -1.95
N VAL A 49 -14.06 5.02 -0.86
CA VAL A 49 -14.94 6.17 -0.64
C VAL A 49 -14.43 6.95 0.57
N GLU A 50 -14.23 8.24 0.37
CA GLU A 50 -13.65 9.13 1.38
C GLU A 50 -14.45 10.44 1.45
N GLU A 51 -14.78 10.85 2.68
CA GLU A 51 -15.34 12.18 2.95
C GLU A 51 -14.19 13.17 3.19
N VAL A 52 -14.12 14.24 2.39
CA VAL A 52 -13.12 15.31 2.54
C VAL A 52 -13.68 16.39 3.45
N LYS A 53 -13.18 16.44 4.68
CA LYS A 53 -13.70 17.31 5.74
C LYS A 53 -13.11 18.73 5.69
N ASN A 54 -11.90 18.90 5.17
CA ASN A 54 -11.21 20.19 5.07
C ASN A 54 -10.14 20.20 3.96
N GLU A 55 -9.56 21.38 3.71
CA GLU A 55 -8.53 21.60 2.68
C GLU A 55 -7.14 21.06 3.08
N ASP A 56 -6.93 20.69 4.34
CA ASP A 56 -5.64 20.19 4.85
C ASP A 56 -5.56 18.64 4.86
N GLN A 57 -6.69 17.96 4.59
CA GLN A 57 -6.76 16.51 4.53
C GLN A 57 -5.86 15.96 3.41
N LEU A 58 -5.13 14.90 3.71
CA LEU A 58 -4.27 14.24 2.72
C LEU A 58 -5.12 13.34 1.83
N LEU A 59 -5.05 13.53 0.52
CA LEU A 59 -5.78 12.70 -0.45
C LEU A 59 -4.84 11.75 -1.18
N LEU A 60 -5.37 10.59 -1.59
CA LEU A 60 -4.63 9.62 -2.38
C LEU A 60 -4.39 10.16 -3.80
N ASP A 61 -3.20 9.89 -4.33
CA ASP A 61 -2.79 10.39 -5.63
C ASP A 61 -2.47 9.27 -6.63
N SER A 62 -1.96 9.64 -7.81
CA SER A 62 -1.63 8.69 -8.87
C SER A 62 -0.44 7.77 -8.57
N ALA A 63 0.46 8.13 -7.64
CA ALA A 63 1.53 7.23 -7.23
C ALA A 63 0.95 6.01 -6.49
N ILE A 64 -0.10 6.22 -5.68
CA ILE A 64 -0.78 5.15 -4.94
C ILE A 64 -1.84 4.46 -5.79
N LEU A 65 -2.69 5.23 -6.46
CA LEU A 65 -3.85 4.72 -7.18
C LEU A 65 -3.51 4.23 -8.60
N GLY A 66 -2.36 4.63 -9.14
CA GLY A 66 -1.93 4.35 -10.49
C GLY A 66 -2.36 5.42 -11.50
N LYS A 67 -2.42 5.03 -12.78
CA LYS A 67 -2.77 5.94 -13.89
C LYS A 67 -4.27 6.24 -13.88
N LYS A 68 -4.63 7.52 -13.78
CA LYS A 68 -6.03 7.96 -13.92
C LYS A 68 -6.55 7.66 -15.33
N ILE A 69 -7.61 6.87 -15.42
CA ILE A 69 -8.32 6.56 -16.67
C ILE A 69 -9.32 7.66 -17.00
N THR A 70 -10.11 8.06 -16.00
CA THR A 70 -11.28 8.92 -16.19
C THR A 70 -11.71 9.55 -14.86
N GLU A 71 -12.50 10.62 -14.93
CA GLU A 71 -13.13 11.24 -13.76
C GLU A 71 -14.43 11.97 -14.13
N LYS A 72 -15.34 12.09 -13.18
CA LYS A 72 -16.59 12.85 -13.30
C LYS A 72 -16.94 13.48 -11.95
N ILE A 73 -17.42 14.71 -11.99
CA ILE A 73 -17.85 15.46 -10.80
C ILE A 73 -19.36 15.67 -10.91
N TYR A 74 -20.07 15.27 -9.85
CA TYR A 74 -21.48 15.53 -9.62
C TYR A 74 -21.60 16.61 -8.55
N LYS A 75 -22.38 17.65 -8.85
CA LYS A 75 -22.56 18.78 -7.95
C LYS A 75 -23.88 18.72 -7.23
N ASP A 76 -23.93 19.32 -6.05
CA ASP A 76 -25.16 19.57 -5.30
C ASP A 76 -25.99 18.29 -5.05
N VAL A 77 -25.29 17.19 -4.77
CA VAL A 77 -25.90 15.90 -4.40
C VAL A 77 -26.40 15.98 -2.97
N SER A 78 -27.71 15.86 -2.79
CA SER A 78 -28.34 15.91 -1.46
C SER A 78 -28.28 14.54 -0.76
N PHE A 79 -27.75 14.55 0.47
CA PHE A 79 -27.80 13.43 1.41
C PHE A 79 -28.81 13.71 2.53
N PHE A 80 -29.59 12.69 2.87
CA PHE A 80 -30.64 12.77 3.89
C PHE A 80 -30.30 11.96 5.14
N GLU A 81 -31.06 12.13 6.22
CA GLU A 81 -30.87 11.28 7.41
C GLU A 81 -30.98 9.79 7.04
N GLN A 82 -30.04 9.00 7.58
CA GLN A 82 -29.93 7.56 7.33
C GLN A 82 -29.73 7.20 5.84
N ASP A 83 -29.15 8.07 5.02
CA ASP A 83 -28.79 7.73 3.64
C ASP A 83 -27.75 6.60 3.60
N PHE A 84 -27.56 6.03 2.42
CA PHE A 84 -26.54 5.03 2.17
C PHE A 84 -25.77 5.37 0.91
N ILE A 85 -24.59 4.78 0.78
CA ILE A 85 -23.88 4.73 -0.49
C ILE A 85 -23.80 3.26 -0.90
N CYS A 86 -24.24 2.99 -2.11
CA CYS A 86 -24.23 1.66 -2.70
C CYS A 86 -23.53 1.73 -4.05
N TYR A 87 -22.34 1.16 -4.13
CA TYR A 87 -21.66 0.96 -5.40
C TYR A 87 -22.12 -0.34 -6.02
N THR A 88 -22.43 -0.34 -7.32
CA THR A 88 -22.76 -1.56 -8.07
C THR A 88 -22.08 -1.57 -9.42
N HIS A 89 -21.65 -2.75 -9.89
CA HIS A 89 -21.25 -2.95 -11.28
C HIS A 89 -21.59 -4.36 -11.78
N GLU A 90 -21.58 -4.54 -13.10
CA GLU A 90 -21.75 -5.85 -13.75
C GLU A 90 -20.48 -6.27 -14.49
N ASN A 91 -20.09 -7.52 -14.25
CA ASN A 91 -18.95 -8.18 -14.86
C ASN A 91 -19.39 -8.88 -16.16
N ASN A 92 -18.67 -8.64 -17.26
CA ASN A 92 -18.98 -9.28 -18.54
C ASN A 92 -18.41 -10.71 -18.63
N LEU A 93 -19.04 -11.64 -17.89
CA LEU A 93 -18.59 -13.03 -17.79
C LEU A 93 -18.56 -13.78 -19.13
N GLU A 94 -19.37 -13.38 -20.12
CA GLU A 94 -19.42 -14.05 -21.43
C GLU A 94 -18.08 -13.98 -22.17
N LEU A 95 -17.29 -12.92 -21.95
CA LEU A 95 -15.96 -12.77 -22.55
C LEU A 95 -14.95 -13.75 -21.92
N ILE A 96 -15.10 -14.06 -20.63
CA ILE A 96 -14.15 -14.89 -19.88
C ILE A 96 -14.50 -16.37 -19.93
N LYS A 97 -15.76 -16.74 -20.16
CA LYS A 97 -16.19 -18.15 -20.28
C LYS A 97 -15.43 -18.96 -21.33
N LYS A 98 -14.86 -18.31 -22.36
CA LYS A 98 -14.08 -18.96 -23.41
C LYS A 98 -12.56 -18.94 -23.17
N ASN A 99 -12.12 -18.39 -22.04
CA ASN A 99 -10.71 -18.28 -21.71
C ASN A 99 -10.09 -19.66 -21.48
N LYS A 100 -8.92 -19.91 -22.06
CA LYS A 100 -8.22 -21.20 -21.91
C LYS A 100 -7.37 -21.30 -20.65
N ASN A 101 -7.19 -20.21 -19.91
CA ASN A 101 -6.41 -20.20 -18.68
C ASN A 101 -7.13 -20.96 -17.56
N GLU A 102 -6.50 -22.02 -17.06
CA GLU A 102 -7.08 -22.92 -16.05
C GLU A 102 -7.36 -22.21 -14.72
N THR A 103 -6.49 -21.29 -14.28
CA THR A 103 -6.67 -20.47 -13.07
C THR A 103 -7.91 -19.58 -13.18
N ILE A 104 -8.10 -18.93 -14.34
CA ILE A 104 -9.29 -18.12 -14.62
C ILE A 104 -10.56 -18.98 -14.61
N GLN A 105 -10.50 -20.16 -15.23
CA GLN A 105 -11.64 -21.08 -15.23
C GLN A 105 -11.93 -21.63 -13.82
N GLN A 106 -10.90 -21.82 -12.99
CA GLN A 106 -11.06 -22.22 -11.60
C GLN A 106 -11.70 -21.10 -10.77
N ALA A 107 -11.22 -19.86 -10.89
CA ALA A 107 -11.82 -18.70 -10.23
C ALA A 107 -13.31 -18.50 -10.57
N LEU A 108 -13.70 -18.77 -11.82
CA LEU A 108 -15.11 -18.77 -12.23
C LEU A 108 -15.91 -19.90 -11.56
N ARG A 109 -15.34 -21.10 -11.44
CA ARG A 109 -15.98 -22.24 -10.74
C ARG A 109 -16.14 -21.96 -9.24
N ASP A 110 -15.16 -21.30 -8.65
CA ASP A 110 -15.12 -20.97 -7.22
C ASP A 110 -15.95 -19.72 -6.88
N ASN A 111 -16.61 -19.10 -7.88
CA ASN A 111 -17.43 -17.89 -7.74
C ASN A 111 -16.66 -16.66 -7.20
N VAL A 112 -15.34 -16.62 -7.38
CA VAL A 112 -14.52 -15.45 -7.06
C VAL A 112 -14.94 -14.24 -7.89
N LEU A 113 -15.40 -14.48 -9.12
CA LEU A 113 -15.97 -13.46 -10.00
C LEU A 113 -17.50 -13.53 -10.01
N LEU A 114 -18.15 -12.56 -9.36
CA LEU A 114 -19.61 -12.44 -9.40
C LEU A 114 -20.06 -11.69 -10.65
N LYS A 115 -21.16 -12.14 -11.27
CA LYS A 115 -21.77 -11.43 -12.42
C LYS A 115 -22.13 -9.98 -12.06
N LYS A 116 -22.61 -9.76 -10.84
CA LYS A 116 -22.99 -8.45 -10.33
C LYS A 116 -22.39 -8.26 -8.96
N ILE A 117 -21.67 -7.16 -8.81
CA ILE A 117 -21.05 -6.75 -7.55
C ILE A 117 -21.86 -5.59 -6.98
N SER A 118 -22.07 -5.64 -5.66
CA SER A 118 -22.77 -4.60 -4.93
C SER A 118 -22.14 -4.45 -3.55
N TYR A 119 -21.56 -3.29 -3.31
CA TYR A 119 -21.07 -2.91 -1.99
C TYR A 119 -21.98 -1.82 -1.44
N ARG A 120 -22.41 -1.96 -0.18
CA ARG A 120 -23.26 -0.96 0.48
C ARG A 120 -22.70 -0.61 1.84
N LYS A 121 -22.66 0.70 2.13
CA LYS A 121 -22.39 1.24 3.46
C LYS A 121 -23.45 2.28 3.80
N ASP A 122 -24.03 2.15 4.99
CA ASP A 122 -24.93 3.16 5.50
C ASP A 122 -24.11 4.37 5.98
N CYS A 123 -24.47 5.56 5.51
CA CYS A 123 -23.75 6.80 5.75
C CYS A 123 -24.50 7.63 6.79
N ILE A 124 -24.28 7.31 8.06
CA ILE A 124 -25.03 7.91 9.18
C ILE A 124 -24.67 9.41 9.36
N GLU A 125 -23.47 9.82 8.93
CA GLU A 125 -22.93 11.18 9.18
C GLU A 125 -23.14 12.17 8.03
N LEU A 126 -23.50 11.73 6.82
CA LEU A 126 -23.67 12.62 5.65
C LEU A 126 -25.06 13.25 5.64
N TYR A 127 -25.15 14.57 5.75
CA TYR A 127 -26.41 15.32 5.71
C TYR A 127 -26.25 16.69 5.04
N GLY A 128 -27.11 16.98 4.07
CA GLY A 128 -27.09 18.23 3.30
C GLY A 128 -26.53 18.07 1.89
N GLU A 129 -26.08 19.16 1.29
CA GLU A 129 -25.59 19.20 -0.10
C GLU A 129 -24.07 19.00 -0.18
N TYR A 130 -23.66 18.04 -1.01
CA TYR A 130 -22.27 17.67 -1.25
C TYR A 130 -21.97 17.58 -2.74
N ASN A 131 -20.71 17.82 -3.10
CA ASN A 131 -20.16 17.40 -4.36
C ASN A 131 -19.60 15.99 -4.23
N ILE A 132 -19.74 15.20 -5.30
CA ILE A 132 -19.17 13.87 -5.41
C ILE A 132 -18.26 13.84 -6.63
N LYS A 133 -16.97 13.63 -6.41
CA LYS A 133 -15.99 13.39 -7.48
C LYS A 133 -15.67 11.91 -7.53
N ILE A 134 -15.94 11.29 -8.67
CA ILE A 134 -15.63 9.89 -8.93
C ILE A 134 -14.45 9.85 -9.90
N GLN A 135 -13.42 9.09 -9.56
CA GLN A 135 -12.22 8.90 -10.37
C GLN A 135 -11.95 7.40 -10.53
N VAL A 136 -11.53 7.00 -11.71
CA VAL A 136 -11.13 5.59 -11.96
C VAL A 136 -9.66 5.57 -12.33
N PHE A 137 -8.92 4.70 -11.67
CA PHE A 137 -7.49 4.51 -11.86
C PHE A 137 -7.18 3.08 -12.26
N ARG A 138 -6.11 2.93 -13.03
CA ARG A 138 -5.50 1.65 -13.40
C ARG A 138 -4.10 1.61 -12.84
N HIS A 139 -3.87 0.67 -11.95
CA HIS A 139 -2.55 0.35 -11.44
C HIS A 139 -2.02 -0.88 -12.18
N GLY A 140 -0.94 -0.68 -12.94
CA GLY A 140 -0.20 -1.77 -13.58
C GLY A 140 0.45 -2.71 -12.57
N VAL A 141 0.81 -3.91 -13.02
CA VAL A 141 1.59 -4.87 -12.24
C VAL A 141 2.88 -4.23 -11.72
N HIS A 142 3.07 -4.27 -10.41
CA HIS A 142 4.28 -3.80 -9.76
C HIS A 142 5.44 -4.74 -10.05
N LYS A 143 6.51 -4.20 -10.61
CA LYS A 143 7.78 -4.91 -10.73
C LYS A 143 8.58 -4.67 -9.45
N PRO A 144 9.32 -5.68 -8.96
CA PRO A 144 10.16 -5.50 -7.80
C PRO A 144 11.24 -4.45 -8.11
N GLU A 145 11.42 -3.49 -7.20
CA GLU A 145 12.36 -2.38 -7.30
C GLU A 145 13.80 -2.83 -7.04
N PHE A 146 13.95 -3.96 -6.33
CA PHE A 146 15.21 -4.66 -6.10
C PHE A 146 14.95 -6.17 -6.05
N LEU A 147 16.01 -6.95 -6.34
CA LEU A 147 15.95 -8.40 -6.44
C LEU A 147 17.09 -9.02 -5.61
N SER A 148 16.76 -9.99 -4.76
CA SER A 148 17.74 -10.86 -4.11
C SER A 148 17.81 -12.22 -4.82
N SER A 149 19.03 -12.75 -4.95
CA SER A 149 19.28 -14.08 -5.53
C SER A 149 18.79 -15.23 -4.65
N GLU A 150 18.53 -14.99 -3.36
CA GLU A 150 18.02 -16.00 -2.42
C GLU A 150 16.50 -16.16 -2.49
N SER A 151 15.79 -15.09 -2.88
CA SER A 151 14.35 -15.14 -3.03
C SER A 151 13.95 -16.11 -4.17
N PRO A 152 12.78 -16.75 -4.10
CA PRO A 152 12.28 -17.50 -5.25
C PRO A 152 12.25 -16.59 -6.48
N PRO A 153 12.38 -17.16 -7.70
CA PRO A 153 12.16 -16.40 -8.91
C PRO A 153 10.85 -15.62 -8.76
N PHE A 154 10.79 -14.40 -9.31
CA PHE A 154 9.54 -13.67 -9.38
C PHE A 154 8.55 -14.50 -10.21
N LEU A 155 7.84 -15.39 -9.54
CA LEU A 155 6.77 -16.23 -10.03
C LEU A 155 5.51 -15.45 -9.74
N THR A 156 5.16 -14.54 -10.64
CA THR A 156 4.05 -14.74 -11.58
C THR A 156 2.76 -15.40 -11.07
N ASP A 157 2.42 -15.33 -9.78
CA ASP A 157 1.07 -15.69 -9.36
C ASP A 157 0.09 -14.65 -9.85
N TYR A 158 -1.11 -15.12 -10.20
CA TYR A 158 -2.11 -14.34 -10.91
C TYR A 158 -2.42 -13.03 -10.16
N GLU A 159 -2.45 -13.05 -8.82
CA GLU A 159 -2.76 -11.88 -8.00
C GLU A 159 -1.67 -10.80 -7.95
N GLN A 160 -0.40 -11.17 -8.17
CA GLN A 160 0.71 -10.23 -8.34
C GLN A 160 0.89 -9.81 -9.81
N LYS A 161 0.16 -10.43 -10.74
CA LYS A 161 0.16 -10.19 -12.18
C LYS A 161 -1.08 -9.50 -12.73
N ILE A 162 -2.07 -9.24 -11.91
CA ILE A 162 -3.30 -8.58 -12.34
C ILE A 162 -3.20 -7.08 -12.11
N GLU A 163 -3.71 -6.32 -13.07
CA GLU A 163 -3.90 -4.90 -12.87
C GLU A 163 -4.92 -4.66 -11.75
N THR A 164 -4.72 -3.59 -11.01
CA THR A 164 -5.72 -3.11 -10.05
C THR A 164 -6.51 -1.97 -10.67
N VAL A 165 -7.83 -2.11 -10.72
CA VAL A 165 -8.75 -1.04 -11.07
C VAL A 165 -9.29 -0.46 -9.78
N THR A 166 -9.03 0.83 -9.55
CA THR A 166 -9.50 1.53 -8.35
C THR A 166 -10.55 2.56 -8.73
N VAL A 167 -11.74 2.47 -8.12
CA VAL A 167 -12.74 3.53 -8.13
C VAL A 167 -12.59 4.33 -6.85
N TYR A 168 -12.16 5.57 -6.97
CA TYR A 168 -11.99 6.49 -5.86
C TYR A 168 -13.09 7.55 -5.88
N VAL A 169 -13.89 7.58 -4.82
CA VAL A 169 -15.04 8.47 -4.64
C VAL A 169 -14.72 9.45 -3.52
N LEU A 170 -14.66 10.73 -3.86
CA LEU A 170 -14.48 11.83 -2.93
C LEU A 170 -15.80 12.55 -2.71
N ILE A 171 -16.21 12.70 -1.45
CA ILE A 171 -17.45 13.38 -1.05
C ILE A 171 -17.07 14.62 -0.25
N PHE A 172 -17.46 15.81 -0.69
CA PHE A 172 -16.99 17.06 -0.10
C PHE A 172 -18.01 18.17 -0.24
N LYS A 173 -18.05 19.11 0.71
CA LYS A 173 -18.98 20.25 0.65
C LYS A 173 -18.57 21.24 -0.44
N ASN A 174 -19.53 22.03 -0.93
CA ASN A 174 -19.29 23.11 -1.89
C ASN A 174 -18.24 24.14 -1.43
N THR A 175 -18.09 24.30 -0.12
CA THR A 175 -17.12 25.21 0.50
C THR A 175 -15.69 24.66 0.50
N THR A 176 -15.48 23.38 0.19
CA THR A 176 -14.17 22.72 0.25
C THR A 176 -13.53 22.69 -1.14
N ASP A 177 -12.38 23.35 -1.30
CA ASP A 177 -11.59 23.24 -2.54
C ASP A 177 -10.61 22.06 -2.47
N ILE A 178 -11.03 20.93 -3.03
CA ILE A 178 -10.22 19.70 -3.04
C ILE A 178 -8.90 19.81 -3.80
N LYS A 179 -8.69 20.88 -4.58
CA LYS A 179 -7.42 21.10 -5.31
C LYS A 179 -6.31 21.60 -4.40
N LYS A 180 -6.65 22.15 -3.24
CA LYS A 180 -5.68 22.63 -2.25
C LYS A 180 -5.18 21.52 -1.32
N ASN A 181 -5.92 20.41 -1.24
CA ASN A 181 -5.50 19.26 -0.47
C ASN A 181 -4.13 18.75 -0.90
N ASN A 182 -3.30 18.50 0.10
CA ASN A 182 -2.03 17.83 -0.09
C ASN A 182 -2.25 16.39 -0.54
N LYS A 183 -1.29 15.88 -1.30
CA LYS A 183 -1.33 14.52 -1.85
C LYS A 183 -0.37 13.63 -1.05
N VAL A 184 -0.82 12.41 -0.76
CA VAL A 184 0.09 11.37 -0.24
C VAL A 184 0.92 10.87 -1.43
N PHE A 185 2.24 10.89 -1.29
CA PHE A 185 3.19 10.42 -2.29
C PHE A 185 4.02 9.26 -1.73
N ASP A 186 4.35 8.27 -2.57
CA ASP A 186 5.33 7.20 -2.35
C ASP A 186 5.40 6.65 -0.92
N SER A 187 4.34 5.92 -0.56
CA SER A 187 4.22 5.26 0.75
C SER A 187 4.47 3.76 0.68
N SER A 188 4.85 3.20 -0.47
CA SER A 188 5.02 1.76 -0.63
C SER A 188 6.21 1.41 -1.49
N VAL A 189 6.92 0.35 -1.11
CA VAL A 189 8.02 -0.24 -1.84
C VAL A 189 7.74 -1.72 -2.02
N TYR A 190 8.08 -2.25 -3.19
CA TYR A 190 7.96 -3.67 -3.48
C TYR A 190 9.30 -4.21 -3.95
N GLY A 191 9.75 -5.32 -3.36
CA GLY A 191 10.97 -5.96 -3.83
C GLY A 191 11.17 -7.36 -3.28
N SER A 192 12.13 -8.06 -3.85
CA SER A 192 12.50 -9.39 -3.38
C SER A 192 13.70 -9.31 -2.44
N LEU A 193 13.57 -9.95 -1.29
CA LEU A 193 14.51 -9.87 -0.19
C LEU A 193 15.11 -11.25 0.09
N GLY A 194 16.39 -11.25 0.45
CA GLY A 194 17.10 -12.42 0.94
C GLY A 194 16.93 -12.61 2.44
N SER A 195 17.71 -13.53 3.00
CA SER A 195 17.66 -13.85 4.43
C SER A 195 18.12 -12.70 5.33
N LEU A 196 18.97 -11.80 4.82
CA LEU A 196 19.38 -10.57 5.50
C LEU A 196 18.26 -9.51 5.56
N GLY A 197 17.10 -9.77 4.97
CA GLY A 197 15.94 -8.89 5.00
C GLY A 197 16.23 -7.53 4.37
N PHE A 198 15.83 -6.47 5.06
CA PHE A 198 16.03 -5.09 4.60
C PHE A 198 16.26 -4.14 5.77
N PHE A 199 16.84 -2.99 5.47
CA PHE A 199 16.96 -1.89 6.41
C PHE A 199 16.40 -0.60 5.80
N MET A 200 16.00 0.31 6.68
CA MET A 200 15.52 1.63 6.31
C MET A 200 16.27 2.70 7.10
N VAL A 201 16.84 3.66 6.37
CA VAL A 201 17.71 4.71 6.92
C VAL A 201 17.51 6.02 6.18
N ASP A 202 17.76 7.13 6.86
CA ASP A 202 18.19 8.35 6.15
C ASP A 202 19.63 8.08 5.67
N LEU A 203 19.79 7.85 4.36
CA LEU A 203 21.05 7.39 3.79
C LEU A 203 22.21 8.36 4.08
N LYS A 204 21.94 9.66 4.15
CA LYS A 204 22.95 10.67 4.40
C LYS A 204 23.39 10.63 5.87
N LEU A 205 22.44 10.73 6.79
CA LEU A 205 22.73 10.71 8.24
C LEU A 205 23.38 9.40 8.66
N PHE A 206 22.90 8.28 8.12
CA PHE A 206 23.45 6.98 8.42
C PHE A 206 24.88 6.83 7.87
N SER A 207 25.14 7.24 6.62
CA SER A 207 26.49 7.22 6.05
C SER A 207 27.48 8.10 6.84
N GLU A 208 27.03 9.28 7.29
CA GLU A 208 27.84 10.16 8.14
C GLU A 208 28.18 9.51 9.50
N LEU A 209 27.24 8.81 10.13
CA LEU A 209 27.50 8.07 11.38
C LEU A 209 28.50 6.94 11.14
N ILE A 210 28.28 6.10 10.13
CA ILE A 210 29.15 4.97 9.80
C ILE A 210 30.57 5.46 9.57
N ARG A 211 30.77 6.51 8.76
CA ARG A 211 32.10 7.07 8.52
C ARG A 211 32.77 7.59 9.79
N THR A 212 32.00 8.17 10.71
CA THR A 212 32.52 8.69 11.99
C THR A 212 32.98 7.56 12.92
N GLU A 213 32.24 6.45 12.95
CA GLU A 213 32.48 5.34 13.86
C GLU A 213 33.54 4.34 13.34
N VAL A 214 33.56 4.09 12.03
CA VAL A 214 34.40 3.02 11.43
C VAL A 214 35.25 3.46 10.23
N GLY A 215 35.16 4.72 9.78
CA GLY A 215 35.96 5.26 8.68
C GLY A 215 35.39 4.96 7.28
N ASP A 216 36.21 5.18 6.25
CA ASP A 216 35.82 5.11 4.82
C ASP A 216 36.29 3.82 4.11
N GLU A 217 36.74 2.79 4.84
CA GLU A 217 37.23 1.55 4.22
C GLU A 217 36.10 0.69 3.62
N PRO A 218 36.40 -0.30 2.77
CA PRO A 218 35.42 -1.30 2.33
C PRO A 218 34.91 -2.12 3.52
N LEU A 219 33.70 -1.79 3.97
CA LEU A 219 33.14 -2.31 5.21
C LEU A 219 32.04 -3.33 4.94
N ASN A 220 32.17 -4.48 5.61
CA ASN A 220 31.08 -5.42 5.82
C ASN A 220 30.32 -4.99 7.09
N LEU A 221 29.23 -4.25 6.93
CA LEU A 221 28.43 -3.78 8.06
C LEU A 221 27.70 -4.92 8.77
N VAL A 222 27.43 -6.04 8.10
CA VAL A 222 26.84 -7.24 8.72
C VAL A 222 27.78 -7.80 9.79
N GLU A 223 29.08 -7.89 9.49
CA GLU A 223 30.09 -8.33 10.44
C GLU A 223 30.21 -7.33 11.61
N LEU A 224 30.23 -6.03 11.33
CA LEU A 224 30.33 -5.01 12.38
C LEU A 224 29.10 -4.97 13.29
N PHE A 225 27.90 -5.15 12.75
CA PHE A 225 26.67 -5.23 13.54
C PHE A 225 26.60 -6.46 14.45
N THR A 226 27.32 -7.54 14.11
CA THR A 226 27.33 -8.77 14.91
C THR A 226 28.51 -8.86 15.89
N THR A 227 29.57 -8.09 15.65
CA THR A 227 30.82 -8.14 16.44
C THR A 227 31.07 -6.90 17.29
N THR A 228 30.30 -5.83 17.09
CA THR A 228 30.47 -4.55 17.80
C THR A 228 29.12 -3.98 18.24
N ASN A 229 29.14 -2.93 19.07
CA ASN A 229 27.92 -2.22 19.50
C ASN A 229 27.44 -1.17 18.48
N LEU A 230 27.90 -1.21 17.23
CA LEU A 230 27.56 -0.22 16.21
C LEU A 230 26.05 -0.20 15.92
N VAL A 231 25.41 -1.37 15.88
CA VAL A 231 23.97 -1.48 15.63
C VAL A 231 23.14 -0.85 16.77
N ASP A 232 23.56 -1.05 18.02
CA ASP A 232 22.90 -0.47 19.19
C ASP A 232 23.00 1.07 19.17
N LYS A 233 24.17 1.61 18.81
CA LYS A 233 24.34 3.06 18.60
C LYS A 233 23.39 3.60 17.53
N CYS A 234 23.23 2.89 16.41
CA CYS A 234 22.30 3.29 15.35
C CYS A 234 20.84 3.32 15.84
N PHE A 235 20.45 2.40 16.73
CA PHE A 235 19.13 2.39 17.36
C PHE A 235 18.97 3.52 18.37
N GLU A 236 19.98 3.78 19.21
CA GLU A 236 19.97 4.86 20.21
C GLU A 236 19.87 6.25 19.54
N GLU A 237 20.65 6.45 18.48
CA GLU A 237 20.61 7.66 17.63
C GLU A 237 19.32 7.79 16.84
N GLY A 238 18.52 6.72 16.75
CA GLY A 238 17.23 6.74 16.08
C GLY A 238 17.35 6.97 14.58
N ILE A 239 18.24 6.24 13.91
CA ILE A 239 18.48 6.41 12.47
C ILE A 239 18.33 5.11 11.65
N LEU A 240 18.05 3.98 12.32
CA LEU A 240 18.02 2.67 11.70
C LEU A 240 16.74 1.90 12.05
N ILE A 241 16.08 1.42 11.00
CA ILE A 241 15.13 0.31 11.07
C ILE A 241 15.77 -0.87 10.34
N ILE A 242 15.72 -2.07 10.90
CA ILE A 242 16.30 -3.27 10.29
C ILE A 242 15.42 -4.48 10.54
N THR A 243 15.24 -5.29 9.50
CA THR A 243 14.72 -6.66 9.59
C THR A 243 15.83 -7.62 9.16
N TRP A 244 16.02 -8.71 9.90
CA TRP A 244 17.09 -9.67 9.62
C TRP A 244 16.60 -11.08 9.95
N GLY A 245 17.04 -12.08 9.18
CA GLY A 245 16.81 -13.48 9.46
C GLY A 245 15.39 -13.86 9.07
N ILE A 246 14.93 -13.26 7.97
CA ILE A 246 13.58 -13.45 7.45
C ILE A 246 13.60 -14.50 6.33
N LYS A 247 12.44 -15.08 6.02
CA LYS A 247 12.31 -16.00 4.89
C LYS A 247 12.58 -15.24 3.58
N PRO A 248 13.51 -15.68 2.71
CA PRO A 248 13.70 -15.05 1.40
C PRO A 248 12.39 -15.10 0.60
N TRP A 249 11.85 -13.94 0.22
CA TRP A 249 10.56 -13.83 -0.45
C TRP A 249 10.37 -12.46 -1.10
N HIS A 250 9.22 -12.26 -1.75
CA HIS A 250 8.77 -10.97 -2.28
C HIS A 250 7.91 -10.26 -1.23
N TYR A 251 8.31 -9.06 -0.82
CA TYR A 251 7.64 -8.31 0.24
C TYR A 251 7.16 -6.95 -0.27
N TYR A 252 5.95 -6.58 0.14
CA TYR A 252 5.49 -5.19 0.09
C TYR A 252 5.83 -4.52 1.41
N ILE A 253 6.36 -3.31 1.38
CA ILE A 253 6.66 -2.49 2.55
C ILE A 253 5.89 -1.20 2.39
N GLN A 254 5.07 -0.82 3.37
CA GLN A 254 4.17 0.31 3.24
C GLN A 254 4.13 1.16 4.51
N ALA A 255 4.30 2.47 4.37
CA ALA A 255 3.95 3.45 5.38
C ALA A 255 2.43 3.59 5.48
N MET A 256 1.89 3.36 6.67
CA MET A 256 0.46 3.40 6.90
C MET A 256 -0.01 4.85 7.06
N ASN A 257 -0.76 5.30 6.05
CA ASN A 257 -1.90 6.19 6.24
C ASN A 257 -3.17 5.60 5.59
N ASN A 258 -3.09 4.41 4.99
CA ASN A 258 -4.15 3.83 4.16
C ASN A 258 -4.78 2.62 4.84
N SER A 259 -6.10 2.58 4.83
CA SER A 259 -6.94 1.50 5.34
C SER A 259 -6.88 0.28 4.43
N ILE A 260 -5.79 -0.48 4.51
CA ILE A 260 -5.72 -1.83 3.95
C ILE A 260 -6.26 -2.80 4.98
N LEU A 261 -7.16 -3.67 4.55
CA LEU A 261 -7.62 -4.79 5.36
C LEU A 261 -6.49 -5.83 5.38
N LEU A 262 -5.96 -6.09 6.57
CA LEU A 262 -4.92 -7.09 6.82
C LEU A 262 -5.59 -8.30 7.47
N ASP A 263 -5.17 -9.50 7.12
CA ASP A 263 -5.76 -10.72 7.68
C ASP A 263 -5.21 -10.97 9.09
N GLU A 264 -3.89 -11.07 9.20
CA GLU A 264 -3.20 -11.35 10.45
C GLU A 264 -1.86 -10.62 10.48
N CYS A 265 -1.53 -10.00 11.62
CA CYS A 265 -0.19 -9.46 11.86
C CYS A 265 0.63 -10.48 12.65
N ILE A 266 1.64 -11.03 11.99
CA ILE A 266 2.42 -12.17 12.44
C ILE A 266 3.48 -11.77 13.46
N VAL A 267 4.13 -10.62 13.24
CA VAL A 267 5.16 -10.08 14.13
C VAL A 267 5.21 -8.55 14.04
N ARG A 268 5.60 -7.90 15.14
CA ARG A 268 5.81 -6.45 15.23
C ARG A 268 7.17 -6.16 15.82
N GLY A 269 7.93 -5.29 15.17
CA GLY A 269 9.10 -4.64 15.74
C GLY A 269 8.79 -3.18 16.07
N THR A 270 9.49 -2.65 17.07
CA THR A 270 9.39 -1.25 17.48
C THR A 270 10.77 -0.61 17.38
N TYR A 271 10.84 0.55 16.75
CA TYR A 271 12.06 1.27 16.45
C TYR A 271 11.95 2.73 16.89
N LYS A 272 13.11 3.35 17.08
CA LYS A 272 13.25 4.78 17.28
C LYS A 272 13.74 5.40 15.98
N ILE A 273 13.06 6.44 15.51
CA ILE A 273 13.50 7.27 14.40
C ILE A 273 13.33 8.74 14.75
N LYS A 274 14.40 9.53 14.61
CA LYS A 274 14.41 10.97 14.88
C LYS A 274 13.21 11.68 14.23
N ASN A 275 12.58 12.60 14.98
CA ASN A 275 11.32 13.24 14.56
C ASN A 275 11.46 13.99 13.21
N GLU A 276 12.64 14.56 12.96
CA GLU A 276 13.02 15.28 11.75
C GLU A 276 13.21 14.40 10.51
N ILE A 277 13.45 13.10 10.69
CA ILE A 277 13.58 12.16 9.56
C ILE A 277 12.18 11.88 9.02
N LYS A 278 11.93 12.32 7.78
CA LYS A 278 10.64 12.16 7.07
C LYS A 278 10.71 11.22 5.88
N GLU A 279 11.91 10.89 5.42
CA GLU A 279 12.13 10.03 4.27
C GLU A 279 13.16 8.97 4.65
N LEU A 280 12.90 7.71 4.30
CA LEU A 280 13.80 6.59 4.53
C LEU A 280 14.05 5.85 3.22
N SER A 281 15.32 5.61 2.90
CA SER A 281 15.68 4.69 1.82
C SER A 281 15.45 3.26 2.27
N VAL A 282 14.77 2.45 1.46
CA VAL A 282 14.57 1.02 1.69
C VAL A 282 15.64 0.25 0.94
N ILE A 283 16.46 -0.51 1.67
CA ILE A 283 17.66 -1.13 1.12
C ILE A 283 17.70 -2.61 1.49
N PRO A 284 17.93 -3.54 0.54
CA PRO A 284 18.12 -4.96 0.85
C PRO A 284 19.30 -5.17 1.80
N GLY A 285 19.17 -6.09 2.76
CA GLY A 285 20.21 -6.38 3.75
C GLY A 285 21.52 -6.85 3.12
N ASP A 286 21.47 -7.49 1.95
CA ASP A 286 22.64 -7.94 1.18
C ASP A 286 23.60 -6.79 0.82
N GLU A 287 23.09 -5.57 0.73
CA GLU A 287 23.87 -4.36 0.41
C GLU A 287 24.76 -3.91 1.58
N LEU A 288 24.51 -4.39 2.80
CA LEU A 288 25.36 -4.13 3.96
C LEU A 288 26.69 -4.90 3.90
N LEU A 289 26.79 -5.95 3.07
CA LEU A 289 28.03 -6.70 2.89
C LEU A 289 29.11 -5.88 2.16
N THR A 290 28.71 -4.89 1.36
CA THR A 290 29.58 -4.01 0.57
C THR A 290 29.11 -2.56 0.63
N TRP A 291 29.20 -1.95 1.82
CA TRP A 291 28.64 -0.63 2.10
C TRP A 291 29.03 0.49 1.12
N PRO A 292 30.31 0.64 0.68
CA PRO A 292 30.63 1.68 -0.29
C PRO A 292 29.89 1.53 -1.63
N ALA A 293 29.67 0.30 -2.10
CA ALA A 293 28.94 0.04 -3.34
C ALA A 293 27.43 0.34 -3.18
N CYS A 294 26.88 0.15 -1.98
CA CYS A 294 25.51 0.53 -1.65
C CYS A 294 25.28 2.04 -1.84
N LEU A 295 26.27 2.89 -1.52
CA LEU A 295 26.17 4.35 -1.64
C LEU A 295 26.17 4.86 -3.10
N GLU A 296 26.63 4.05 -4.05
CA GLU A 296 26.63 4.41 -5.48
C GLU A 296 25.27 4.18 -6.15
N LYS A 297 24.37 3.43 -5.49
CA LYS A 297 23.05 3.05 -6.00
C LYS A 297 21.98 4.06 -5.60
N LYS A 298 20.90 4.10 -6.38
CA LYS A 298 19.67 4.80 -6.00
C LYS A 298 18.70 3.80 -5.38
N TRP A 299 18.22 4.14 -4.19
CA TRP A 299 17.29 3.31 -3.44
C TRP A 299 15.89 3.89 -3.47
N PRO A 300 14.85 3.03 -3.45
CA PRO A 300 13.50 3.49 -3.30
C PRO A 300 13.30 4.12 -1.91
N ILE A 301 12.40 5.11 -1.83
CA ILE A 301 12.21 5.93 -0.64
C ILE A 301 10.77 5.76 -0.16
N ILE A 302 10.61 5.55 1.14
CA ILE A 302 9.32 5.62 1.83
C ILE A 302 9.24 6.90 2.63
N ARG A 303 8.11 7.60 2.50
CA ARG A 303 7.79 8.77 3.32
C ARG A 303 7.09 8.38 4.63
N LEU A 304 7.60 8.92 5.73
CA LEU A 304 7.05 8.76 7.07
C LEU A 304 6.05 9.88 7.37
N GLU A 305 4.76 9.55 7.33
CA GLU A 305 3.71 10.44 7.78
C GLU A 305 3.60 10.46 9.31
N GLY A 306 3.12 11.58 9.86
CA GLY A 306 2.93 11.75 11.30
C GLY A 306 4.12 12.33 12.06
N THR A 307 3.98 12.32 13.38
CA THR A 307 4.86 12.97 14.36
C THR A 307 5.26 11.99 15.45
N GLY A 308 6.38 12.28 16.11
CA GLY A 308 6.94 11.45 17.18
C GLY A 308 8.13 10.62 16.72
N GLU A 309 8.77 9.94 17.67
CA GLU A 309 9.98 9.15 17.38
C GLU A 309 9.71 7.66 17.25
N LYS A 310 8.55 7.19 17.72
CA LYS A 310 8.21 5.77 17.71
C LYS A 310 7.76 5.36 16.32
N ILE A 311 8.40 4.31 15.82
CA ILE A 311 7.99 3.61 14.61
C ILE A 311 7.69 2.17 14.95
N ASP A 312 6.51 1.69 14.56
CA ASP A 312 6.17 0.29 14.59
C ASP A 312 6.20 -0.28 13.18
N LEU A 313 6.88 -1.41 13.03
CA LEU A 313 6.95 -2.17 11.79
C LEU A 313 6.26 -3.51 12.03
N SER A 314 5.15 -3.77 11.36
CA SER A 314 4.40 -5.02 11.50
C SER A 314 4.47 -5.82 10.22
N LEU A 315 4.94 -7.07 10.30
CA LEU A 315 4.77 -8.04 9.22
C LEU A 315 3.37 -8.64 9.36
N CYS A 316 2.55 -8.49 8.33
CA CYS A 316 1.21 -9.04 8.26
C CYS A 316 1.06 -9.84 6.96
N THR A 317 0.10 -10.76 6.92
CA THR A 317 -0.28 -11.47 5.70
C THR A 317 -1.57 -10.93 5.12
N TRP A 318 -1.71 -11.10 3.82
CA TRP A 318 -2.95 -10.92 3.09
C TRP A 318 -3.15 -12.11 2.16
N SER A 319 -4.27 -12.81 2.31
CA SER A 319 -4.70 -13.89 1.44
C SER A 319 -5.65 -13.34 0.40
N GLY A 320 -5.32 -13.52 -0.88
CA GLY A 320 -6.25 -13.18 -1.94
C GLY A 320 -7.16 -14.35 -2.31
N GLU A 321 -8.32 -14.04 -2.86
CA GLU A 321 -9.35 -15.03 -3.15
C GLU A 321 -9.15 -15.77 -4.49
N LEU A 322 -8.15 -15.41 -5.32
CA LEU A 322 -7.87 -16.06 -6.62
C LEU A 322 -6.83 -17.18 -6.53
N GLY A 323 -6.30 -17.48 -5.35
CA GLY A 323 -5.38 -18.58 -5.08
C GLY A 323 -4.76 -18.45 -3.70
N ASN A 324 -4.63 -19.56 -2.99
CA ASN A 324 -4.32 -19.69 -1.55
C ASN A 324 -2.96 -19.14 -1.06
N GLU A 325 -2.32 -18.19 -1.73
CA GLU A 325 -1.00 -17.73 -1.35
C GLU A 325 -1.06 -16.46 -0.49
N LEU A 326 -0.44 -16.55 0.69
CA LEU A 326 -0.30 -15.45 1.63
C LEU A 326 0.73 -14.46 1.07
N ILE A 327 0.29 -13.22 0.80
CA ILE A 327 1.17 -12.11 0.45
C ILE A 327 1.69 -11.48 1.75
N PRO A 328 3.00 -11.57 2.03
CA PRO A 328 3.56 -10.93 3.20
C PRO A 328 3.77 -9.44 2.93
N MET A 329 3.35 -8.61 3.88
CA MET A 329 3.44 -7.16 3.82
C MET A 329 3.94 -6.59 5.13
N TYR A 330 4.91 -5.68 5.05
CA TYR A 330 5.36 -4.86 6.15
C TYR A 330 4.57 -3.55 6.19
N ILE A 331 4.02 -3.24 7.35
CA ILE A 331 3.26 -2.02 7.61
C ILE A 331 4.03 -1.18 8.62
N LEU A 332 4.30 0.07 8.25
CA LEU A 332 5.14 1.00 8.97
C LEU A 332 4.28 2.15 9.53
N GLU A 333 4.19 2.26 10.85
CA GLU A 333 3.34 3.25 11.54
C GLU A 333 4.18 4.15 12.44
N ARG A 334 3.96 5.46 12.35
CA ARG A 334 4.59 6.45 13.22
C ARG A 334 3.63 6.96 14.28
N SER A 335 4.10 7.09 15.50
CA SER A 335 3.28 7.60 16.61
C SER A 335 4.06 8.50 17.57
N GLU A 336 3.30 9.35 18.27
CA GLU A 336 3.78 10.21 19.37
C GLU A 336 3.90 9.45 20.70
N GLU A 337 3.57 8.16 20.72
CA GLU A 337 3.72 7.34 21.90
C GLU A 337 5.20 7.27 22.31
N ARG A 338 5.42 7.24 23.62
CA ARG A 338 6.78 7.11 24.16
C ARG A 338 7.34 5.73 23.80
N ILE A 339 8.59 5.70 23.36
CA ILE A 339 9.34 4.47 23.16
C ILE A 339 9.85 3.99 24.52
N GLU A 340 9.44 2.79 24.91
CA GLU A 340 9.98 2.13 26.09
C GLU A 340 11.26 1.37 25.74
N ASN A 341 11.22 0.57 24.68
CA ASN A 341 12.36 -0.23 24.21
C ASN A 341 12.35 -0.32 22.68
N VAL A 342 13.53 -0.44 22.07
CA VAL A 342 13.69 -0.79 20.65
C VAL A 342 13.78 -2.31 20.55
N ASN A 343 12.87 -2.91 19.79
CA ASN A 343 12.73 -4.35 19.61
C ASN A 343 12.68 -4.64 18.10
N PRO A 344 13.82 -4.83 17.42
CA PRO A 344 13.84 -5.09 15.98
C PRO A 344 13.30 -6.49 15.64
N ILE A 345 12.75 -6.65 14.42
CA ILE A 345 12.37 -7.96 13.88
C ILE A 345 13.63 -8.71 13.44
N ILE A 346 14.05 -9.68 14.24
CA ILE A 346 15.25 -10.50 13.98
C ILE A 346 14.89 -11.99 14.08
N ASN A 347 15.42 -12.81 13.16
CA ASN A 347 15.30 -14.27 13.10
C ASN A 347 13.84 -14.75 13.13
N TYR A 348 13.04 -14.24 12.21
CA TYR A 348 11.62 -14.56 12.11
C TYR A 348 11.29 -15.21 10.76
N SER A 349 10.83 -16.47 10.78
CA SER A 349 10.31 -17.16 9.60
C SER A 349 8.82 -17.49 9.78
N PHE A 350 7.98 -17.08 8.84
CA PHE A 350 6.60 -17.57 8.74
C PHE A 350 6.55 -18.93 8.02
N ILE A 351 5.51 -19.71 8.33
CA ILE A 351 5.33 -21.14 7.98
C ILE A 351 5.53 -21.42 6.48
#